data_AF-A0AA38U271-F1
#
_entry.id   AF-A0AA38U271-F1
#
_cell.length_a   1.000
_cell.length_b   1.000
_cell.length_c   1.000
_cell.angle_alpha   90.00
_cell.angle_beta   90.00
_cell.angle_gamma   90.00
#
_symmetry.space_group_name_H-M   'P 1'
#
loop_
_entity.id
_entity.type
_entity.pdbx_description
1 polymer ?
#
loop_
_entity_poly.entity_id
_entity_poly.type
_entity_poly.pdbx_seq_one_letter_code
_entity_poly.pdbx_strand_id
1 'polypeptide(L)'
;MPRRVTAWDRANNSLSEFHLRSGPSLLEQAYPLPDVFFTPSNDLKVSLLLMWLRLRPLLQWKLSLPTRMKGYKNTEWRALFEAIDGKKVESMKARGNMLKELEELCRQSGLVFQLNDLPLPKWSGEVVHADANGQLDQRLVKEIFWELLEVNFRTELITLDRAVVPEPQGDSDASIVMRDQWMDREQLINSCWIGHAHRPLVTSPGLSSDHPHEYRLRFLKALATVLQSWPGMKPPELEKPFPDMRSIVFEIEVRKLEEAMAYYYTRKFLLTFHRPATIPHVSPYESIFNE
;
A
#
# COMPACT_ATOMS: atom_id res chain seq x y z
N MET A 1 5.37 -4.78 -14.62
CA MET A 1 4.56 -4.69 -13.39
C MET A 1 4.82 -5.91 -12.53
N PRO A 2 4.82 -5.78 -11.19
CA PRO A 2 4.77 -6.93 -10.29
C PRO A 2 3.52 -7.79 -10.59
N ARG A 3 3.63 -9.12 -10.40
CA ARG A 3 2.50 -10.03 -10.61
C ARG A 3 1.53 -9.94 -9.42
N ARG A 4 0.23 -10.03 -9.65
CA ARG A 4 -0.77 -10.04 -8.56
C ARG A 4 -0.81 -11.42 -7.88
N VAL A 5 -1.10 -11.45 -6.57
CA VAL A 5 -1.37 -12.72 -5.88
C VAL A 5 -2.70 -13.30 -6.36
N THR A 6 -2.71 -14.57 -6.79
CA THR A 6 -3.81 -15.16 -7.57
C THR A 6 -5.18 -15.15 -6.88
N ALA A 7 -5.25 -15.40 -5.56
CA ALA A 7 -6.52 -15.34 -4.82
C ALA A 7 -7.10 -13.91 -4.81
N TRP A 8 -6.23 -12.92 -4.64
CA TRP A 8 -6.59 -11.50 -4.56
C TRP A 8 -6.96 -10.91 -5.92
N ASP A 9 -6.28 -11.30 -6.99
CA ASP A 9 -6.64 -10.90 -8.34
C ASP A 9 -8.02 -11.45 -8.72
N ARG A 10 -8.28 -12.73 -8.45
CA ARG A 10 -9.61 -13.34 -8.68
C ARG A 10 -10.71 -12.62 -7.90
N ALA A 11 -10.48 -12.34 -6.62
CA ALA A 11 -11.42 -11.58 -5.79
C ALA A 11 -11.70 -10.19 -6.37
N ASN A 12 -10.66 -9.44 -6.74
CA ASN A 12 -10.82 -8.10 -7.30
C ASN A 12 -11.54 -8.12 -8.67
N ASN A 13 -11.22 -9.08 -9.53
CA ASN A 13 -11.87 -9.23 -10.85
C ASN A 13 -13.34 -9.65 -10.72
N SER A 14 -13.70 -10.46 -9.72
CA SER A 14 -15.09 -10.86 -9.44
C SER A 14 -16.00 -9.67 -9.09
N LEU A 15 -15.41 -8.54 -8.69
CA LEU A 15 -16.12 -7.31 -8.33
C LEU A 15 -16.08 -6.24 -9.44
N SER A 16 -15.50 -6.55 -10.60
CA SER A 16 -15.29 -5.60 -11.70
C SER A 16 -16.56 -4.88 -12.17
N GLU A 17 -17.70 -5.59 -12.26
CA GLU A 17 -18.97 -4.97 -12.65
C GLU A 17 -19.47 -3.94 -11.62
N PHE A 18 -19.18 -4.16 -10.34
CA PHE A 18 -19.55 -3.23 -9.27
C PHE A 18 -18.63 -2.00 -9.25
N HIS A 19 -17.35 -2.15 -9.66
CA HIS A 19 -16.42 -1.03 -9.77
C HIS A 19 -16.92 0.05 -10.73
N LEU A 20 -17.54 -0.36 -11.85
CA LEU A 20 -18.10 0.56 -12.85
C LEU A 20 -19.33 1.32 -12.34
N ARG A 21 -19.99 0.81 -11.31
CA ARG A 21 -21.22 1.37 -10.74
C ARG A 21 -20.98 2.09 -9.41
N SER A 22 -19.77 1.98 -8.86
CA SER A 22 -19.41 2.69 -7.64
C SER A 22 -19.32 4.20 -7.91
N GLY A 23 -19.74 5.00 -6.91
CA GLY A 23 -19.68 6.46 -6.98
C GLY A 23 -18.23 6.99 -6.97
N PRO A 24 -18.01 8.30 -6.82
CA PRO A 24 -16.67 8.84 -6.67
C PRO A 24 -15.98 8.22 -5.44
N SER A 25 -14.67 7.97 -5.56
CA SER A 25 -13.91 7.40 -4.45
C SER A 25 -13.93 8.31 -3.23
N LEU A 26 -14.06 7.70 -2.06
CA LEU A 26 -14.00 8.37 -0.76
C LEU A 26 -12.62 8.25 -0.08
N LEU A 27 -11.66 7.60 -0.74
CA LEU A 27 -10.31 7.42 -0.23
C LEU A 27 -9.28 7.55 -1.35
N GLU A 28 -8.47 8.60 -1.26
CA GLU A 28 -7.35 8.85 -2.16
C GLU A 28 -6.13 7.97 -1.81
N GLN A 29 -5.16 7.88 -2.72
CA GLN A 29 -4.01 7.00 -2.53
C GLN A 29 -2.94 7.61 -1.63
N ALA A 30 -2.38 6.79 -0.74
CA ALA A 30 -1.28 7.18 0.12
C ALA A 30 0.01 7.41 -0.68
N TYR A 31 0.26 6.55 -1.68
CA TYR A 31 1.36 6.59 -2.66
C TYR A 31 0.81 6.54 -4.09
N PRO A 32 1.54 7.02 -5.12
CA PRO A 32 1.09 6.90 -6.51
C PRO A 32 0.92 5.43 -6.92
N LEU A 33 -0.11 5.13 -7.71
CA LEU A 33 -0.16 3.84 -8.38
C LEU A 33 0.85 3.79 -9.54
N PRO A 34 1.34 2.60 -9.91
CA PRO A 34 2.30 2.45 -11.02
C PRO A 34 1.88 3.13 -12.34
N ASP A 35 0.58 3.23 -12.63
CA ASP A 35 0.05 3.88 -13.84
C ASP A 35 0.48 5.36 -13.98
N VAL A 36 0.79 6.04 -12.87
CA VAL A 36 1.30 7.42 -12.85
C VAL A 36 2.59 7.57 -13.66
N PHE A 37 3.41 6.52 -13.71
CA PHE A 37 4.75 6.55 -14.30
C PHE A 37 4.75 6.21 -15.80
N PHE A 38 3.64 5.76 -16.37
CA PHE A 38 3.56 5.42 -17.78
C PHE A 38 3.02 6.60 -18.59
N THR A 39 3.58 6.80 -19.78
CA THR A 39 3.04 7.69 -20.82
C THR A 39 2.94 6.92 -22.12
N PRO A 40 2.12 7.36 -23.10
CA PRO A 40 2.05 6.71 -24.41
C PRO A 40 3.42 6.56 -25.09
N SER A 41 4.32 7.54 -24.91
CA SER A 41 5.69 7.51 -25.41
C SER A 41 6.72 6.94 -24.42
N ASN A 42 6.34 6.75 -23.16
CA ASN A 42 7.17 6.32 -22.05
C ASN A 42 8.39 7.22 -21.70
N ASP A 43 8.52 8.38 -22.34
CA ASP A 43 9.69 9.29 -22.21
C ASP A 43 9.87 9.87 -20.80
N LEU A 44 8.79 9.97 -20.02
CA LEU A 44 8.83 10.56 -18.68
C LEU A 44 9.05 9.55 -17.57
N LYS A 45 8.95 8.25 -17.84
CA LYS A 45 8.95 7.21 -16.81
C LYS A 45 10.17 7.28 -15.89
N VAL A 46 11.36 7.41 -16.47
CA VAL A 46 12.63 7.44 -15.73
C VAL A 46 12.71 8.66 -14.84
N SER A 47 12.41 9.84 -15.38
CA SER A 47 12.41 11.09 -14.61
C SER A 47 11.38 11.07 -13.46
N LEU A 48 10.16 10.57 -13.71
CA LEU A 48 9.13 10.44 -12.67
C LEU A 48 9.56 9.47 -11.56
N LEU A 49 10.17 8.33 -11.91
CA LEU A 49 10.70 7.37 -10.94
C LEU A 49 11.84 7.97 -10.10
N LEU A 50 12.75 8.70 -10.73
CA LEU A 50 13.82 9.41 -10.02
C LEU A 50 13.24 10.47 -9.08
N MET A 51 12.22 11.24 -9.50
CA MET A 51 11.55 12.20 -8.61
C MET A 51 10.87 11.54 -7.42
N TRP A 52 10.20 10.41 -7.64
CA TRP A 52 9.65 9.63 -6.55
C TRP A 52 10.75 9.18 -5.57
N LEU A 53 11.89 8.66 -6.05
CA LEU A 53 13.01 8.25 -5.19
C LEU A 53 13.56 9.40 -4.36
N ARG A 54 13.61 10.62 -4.91
CA ARG A 54 14.02 11.81 -4.17
C ARG A 54 13.02 12.13 -3.04
N LEU A 55 11.72 12.08 -3.33
CA LEU A 55 10.67 12.37 -2.35
C LEU A 55 10.40 11.24 -1.34
N ARG A 56 10.77 10.01 -1.67
CA ARG A 56 10.47 8.80 -0.90
C ARG A 56 10.74 8.96 0.61
N PRO A 57 11.89 9.50 1.08
CA PRO A 57 12.12 9.65 2.52
C PRO A 57 11.13 10.60 3.20
N LEU A 58 10.77 11.71 2.56
CA LEU A 58 9.79 12.67 3.06
C LEU A 58 8.39 12.02 3.15
N LEU A 59 8.00 11.27 2.11
CA LEU A 59 6.72 10.57 2.07
C LEU A 59 6.64 9.44 3.12
N GLN A 60 7.73 8.71 3.33
CA GLN A 60 7.82 7.70 4.39
C GLN A 60 7.74 8.35 5.78
N TRP A 61 8.40 9.50 5.99
CA TRP A 61 8.28 10.24 7.24
C TRP A 61 6.83 10.73 7.47
N LYS A 62 6.19 11.30 6.44
CA LYS A 62 4.79 11.74 6.50
C LYS A 62 3.88 10.59 6.94
N LEU A 63 4.10 9.39 6.39
CA LEU A 63 3.37 8.17 6.75
C LEU A 63 3.65 7.60 8.13
N SER A 64 4.74 8.03 8.78
CA SER A 64 5.03 7.64 10.17
C SER A 64 4.29 8.49 11.21
N LEU A 65 3.65 9.57 10.78
CA LEU A 65 2.88 10.43 11.69
C LEU A 65 1.56 9.75 12.08
N PRO A 66 1.09 9.94 13.33
CA PRO A 66 -0.15 9.35 13.80
C PRO A 66 -1.40 9.99 13.19
N THR A 67 -1.26 11.13 12.48
CA THR A 67 -2.38 11.88 11.92
C THR A 67 -2.92 11.26 10.63
N ARG A 68 -4.23 11.41 10.42
CA ARG A 68 -4.89 10.97 9.18
C ARG A 68 -4.30 11.73 8.00
N MET A 69 -3.50 11.06 7.19
CA MET A 69 -2.87 11.70 6.05
C MET A 69 -3.88 12.03 4.96
N LYS A 70 -3.71 13.20 4.35
CA LYS A 70 -4.28 13.49 3.04
C LYS A 70 -3.58 12.65 1.98
N GLY A 71 -4.32 11.75 1.34
CA GLY A 71 -3.92 11.06 0.11
C GLY A 71 -4.13 11.96 -1.11
N TYR A 72 -3.62 11.51 -2.26
CA TYR A 72 -3.77 12.23 -3.53
C TYR A 72 -4.26 11.29 -4.62
N LYS A 73 -4.96 11.85 -5.60
CA LYS A 73 -5.29 11.18 -6.86
C LYS A 73 -4.02 10.93 -7.67
N ASN A 74 -4.04 9.92 -8.53
CA ASN A 74 -2.95 9.68 -9.48
C ASN A 74 -2.63 10.90 -10.36
N THR A 75 -3.63 11.70 -10.74
CA THR A 75 -3.42 12.95 -11.50
C THR A 75 -2.68 14.00 -10.70
N GLU A 76 -2.96 14.10 -9.40
CA GLU A 76 -2.25 14.99 -8.48
C GLU A 76 -0.83 14.50 -8.23
N TRP A 77 -0.63 13.20 -7.99
CA TRP A 77 0.70 12.61 -7.89
C TRP A 77 1.57 12.89 -9.13
N ARG A 78 0.96 12.75 -10.31
CA ARG A 78 1.64 13.06 -11.57
C ARG A 78 2.05 14.53 -11.66
N ALA A 79 1.11 15.44 -11.38
CA ALA A 79 1.37 16.87 -11.38
C ALA A 79 2.46 17.25 -10.36
N LEU A 80 2.52 16.57 -9.22
CA LEU A 80 3.55 16.75 -8.20
C LEU A 80 4.94 16.41 -8.75
N PHE A 81 5.11 15.24 -9.35
CA PHE A 81 6.40 14.82 -9.89
C PHE A 81 6.85 15.69 -11.07
N GLU A 82 5.94 16.05 -11.97
CA GLU A 82 6.25 16.94 -13.09
C GLU A 82 6.60 18.37 -12.63
N ALA A 83 5.94 18.86 -11.55
CA ALA A 83 6.28 20.13 -10.93
C ALA A 83 7.73 20.16 -10.44
N ILE A 84 8.12 19.11 -9.73
CA ILE A 84 9.46 19.00 -9.14
C ILE A 84 10.54 18.84 -10.21
N ASP A 85 10.28 18.04 -11.25
CA ASP A 85 11.21 17.83 -12.35
C ASP A 85 11.45 19.10 -13.20
N GLY A 86 10.74 20.20 -12.91
CA GLY A 86 10.83 21.44 -13.68
C GLY A 86 10.14 21.36 -15.04
N LYS A 87 9.42 20.26 -15.33
CA LYS A 87 8.64 20.10 -16.55
C LYS A 87 7.33 20.90 -16.50
N LYS A 88 6.77 21.21 -17.67
CA LYS A 88 5.57 22.03 -17.82
C LYS A 88 4.37 21.33 -17.18
N VAL A 89 3.98 21.77 -15.98
CA VAL A 89 2.64 21.52 -15.45
C VAL A 89 1.69 22.44 -16.20
N GLU A 90 0.59 21.89 -16.74
CA GLU A 90 -0.39 22.67 -17.53
C GLU A 90 -1.00 23.86 -16.75
N SER A 91 -1.01 23.78 -15.41
CA SER A 91 -1.48 24.85 -14.52
C SER A 91 -0.41 25.32 -13.55
N MET A 92 0.05 26.57 -13.73
CA MET A 92 0.96 27.24 -12.78
C MET A 92 0.38 27.34 -11.35
N LYS A 93 -0.94 27.45 -11.21
CA LYS A 93 -1.62 27.50 -9.91
C LYS A 93 -1.60 26.15 -9.20
N ALA A 94 -1.87 25.06 -9.92
CA ALA A 94 -1.81 23.71 -9.37
C ALA A 94 -0.37 23.37 -8.94
N ARG A 95 0.61 23.69 -9.80
CA ARG A 95 2.05 23.61 -9.47
C ARG A 95 2.36 24.36 -8.18
N GLY A 96 1.99 25.64 -8.09
CA GLY A 96 2.25 26.46 -6.89
C GLY A 96 1.64 25.90 -5.61
N ASN A 97 0.42 25.35 -5.67
CA ASN A 97 -0.22 24.73 -4.51
C ASN A 97 0.51 23.45 -4.06
N MET A 98 0.91 22.60 -5.01
CA MET A 98 1.63 21.36 -4.70
C MET A 98 3.02 21.62 -4.13
N LEU A 99 3.73 22.62 -4.67
CA LEU A 99 5.03 23.03 -4.12
C LEU A 99 4.91 23.57 -2.70
N LYS A 100 3.89 24.39 -2.42
CA LYS A 100 3.61 24.87 -1.04
C LYS A 100 3.30 23.73 -0.08
N GLU A 101 2.56 22.72 -0.52
CA GLU A 101 2.25 21.55 0.30
C GLU A 101 3.52 20.75 0.61
N LEU A 102 4.43 20.58 -0.35
CA LEU A 102 5.73 19.97 -0.13
C LEU A 102 6.62 20.80 0.80
N GLU A 103 6.72 22.11 0.58
CA GLU A 103 7.50 23.02 1.45
C GLU A 103 7.04 22.93 2.90
N GLU A 104 5.73 22.87 3.12
CA GLU A 104 5.16 22.68 4.45
C GLU A 104 5.55 21.33 5.07
N LEU A 105 5.49 20.25 4.29
CA LEU A 105 5.93 18.92 4.74
C LEU A 105 7.42 18.91 5.10
N CYS A 106 8.26 19.53 4.27
CA CYS A 106 9.68 19.67 4.53
C CYS A 106 9.92 20.41 5.85
N ARG A 107 9.24 21.56 6.05
CA ARG A 107 9.33 22.36 7.26
C ARG A 107 8.95 21.58 8.52
N GLN A 108 7.87 20.80 8.46
CA GLN A 108 7.42 19.99 9.60
C GLN A 108 8.35 18.81 9.90
N SER A 109 8.99 18.26 8.87
CA SER A 109 9.83 17.07 9.03
C SER A 109 11.14 17.32 9.76
N GLY A 110 11.62 18.56 9.78
CA GLY A 110 12.99 18.88 10.23
C GLY A 110 14.08 18.23 9.36
N LEU A 111 13.71 17.48 8.32
CA LEU A 111 14.63 16.97 7.31
C LEU A 111 15.02 18.14 6.40
N VAL A 112 16.29 18.21 6.02
CA VAL A 112 16.79 19.19 5.05
C VAL A 112 16.30 18.78 3.65
N PHE A 113 15.03 19.06 3.37
CA PHE A 113 14.45 18.95 2.05
C PHE A 113 14.16 20.37 1.56
N GLN A 114 15.10 20.95 0.83
CA GLN A 114 14.80 22.16 0.07
C GLN A 114 14.37 21.74 -1.31
N LEU A 115 13.31 22.37 -1.83
CA LEU A 115 12.78 22.01 -3.14
C LEU A 115 13.80 22.28 -4.27
N ASN A 116 14.72 23.22 -4.03
CA ASN A 116 15.86 23.54 -4.90
C ASN A 116 17.07 22.61 -4.68
N ASP A 117 17.08 21.81 -3.61
CA ASP A 117 18.18 20.91 -3.22
C ASP A 117 17.60 19.58 -2.72
N LEU A 118 16.92 18.88 -3.62
CA LEU A 118 16.37 17.57 -3.32
C LEU A 118 17.49 16.54 -3.19
N PRO A 119 17.39 15.60 -2.24
CA PRO A 119 18.40 14.58 -2.06
C PRO A 119 18.59 13.77 -3.35
N LEU A 120 19.76 13.14 -3.46
CA LEU A 120 20.02 12.21 -4.54
C LEU A 120 19.00 11.05 -4.50
N PRO A 121 18.51 10.58 -5.67
CA PRO A 121 17.59 9.45 -5.73
C PRO A 121 18.30 8.19 -5.25
N LYS A 122 17.92 7.66 -4.08
CA LYS A 122 18.56 6.49 -3.49
C LYS A 122 17.62 5.30 -3.37
N TRP A 123 18.14 4.11 -3.64
CA TRP A 123 17.48 2.82 -3.41
C TRP A 123 18.41 1.90 -2.64
N SER A 124 17.94 1.33 -1.53
CA SER A 124 18.74 0.45 -0.66
C SER A 124 20.10 1.03 -0.24
N GLY A 125 20.18 2.37 -0.08
CA GLY A 125 21.40 3.09 0.30
C GLY A 125 22.23 3.62 -0.89
N GLU A 126 22.05 3.06 -2.08
CA GLU A 126 22.82 3.37 -3.28
C GLU A 126 22.16 4.48 -4.11
N VAL A 127 22.98 5.33 -4.73
CA VAL A 127 22.48 6.36 -5.66
C VAL A 127 22.08 5.69 -6.97
N VAL A 128 20.85 5.96 -7.41
CA VAL A 128 20.29 5.43 -8.64
C VAL A 128 20.61 6.37 -9.79
N HIS A 129 21.17 5.80 -10.86
CA HIS A 129 21.44 6.50 -12.11
C HIS A 129 20.75 5.78 -13.27
N ALA A 130 20.37 6.55 -14.29
CA ALA A 130 20.00 5.97 -15.57
C ALA A 130 21.28 5.49 -16.30
N ASP A 131 21.14 4.43 -17.10
CA ASP A 131 22.22 3.91 -17.93
C ASP A 131 22.55 4.84 -19.12
N ALA A 132 23.49 4.43 -19.98
CA ALA A 132 23.88 5.21 -21.16
C ALA A 132 22.73 5.46 -22.15
N ASN A 133 21.66 4.65 -22.10
CA ASN A 133 20.46 4.79 -22.92
C ASN A 133 19.34 5.55 -22.19
N GLY A 134 19.63 6.12 -21.02
CA GLY A 134 18.66 6.81 -20.19
C GLY A 134 17.62 5.88 -19.56
N GLN A 135 17.89 4.58 -19.42
CA GLN A 135 16.99 3.61 -18.81
C GLN A 135 17.39 3.28 -17.36
N LEU A 136 16.41 2.86 -16.56
CA LEU A 136 16.67 2.28 -15.24
C LEU A 136 16.70 0.76 -15.33
N ASP A 137 17.47 0.13 -14.44
CA ASP A 137 17.44 -1.31 -14.24
C ASP A 137 15.99 -1.79 -14.06
N GLN A 138 15.58 -2.77 -14.88
CA GLN A 138 14.22 -3.31 -14.85
C GLN A 138 13.89 -3.97 -13.51
N ARG A 139 14.88 -4.54 -12.82
CA ARG A 139 14.69 -5.10 -11.49
C ARG A 139 14.35 -4.00 -10.49
N LEU A 140 15.15 -2.93 -10.44
CA LEU A 140 14.86 -1.75 -9.62
C LEU A 140 13.45 -1.21 -9.89
N VAL A 141 13.05 -1.07 -11.16
CA VAL A 141 11.69 -0.60 -11.50
C VAL A 141 10.61 -1.52 -10.94
N LYS A 142 10.79 -2.85 -11.01
CA LYS A 142 9.86 -3.81 -10.41
C LYS A 142 9.81 -3.69 -8.89
N GLU A 143 10.94 -3.52 -8.23
CA GLU A 143 11.03 -3.34 -6.78
C GLU A 143 10.33 -2.05 -6.32
N ILE A 144 10.52 -0.94 -7.04
CA ILE A 144 9.83 0.33 -6.77
C ILE A 144 8.32 0.16 -6.92
N PHE A 145 7.86 -0.41 -8.04
CA PHE A 145 6.42 -0.62 -8.25
C PHE A 145 5.81 -1.56 -7.22
N TRP A 146 6.56 -2.58 -6.81
CA TRP A 146 6.11 -3.46 -5.73
C TRP A 146 5.96 -2.70 -4.42
N GLU A 147 6.95 -1.89 -4.02
CA GLU A 147 6.84 -1.06 -2.81
C GLU A 147 5.63 -0.12 -2.85
N LEU A 148 5.39 0.56 -3.99
CA LEU A 148 4.25 1.46 -4.15
C LEU A 148 2.91 0.74 -3.89
N LEU A 149 2.76 -0.46 -4.45
CA LEU A 149 1.56 -1.28 -4.31
C LEU A 149 1.44 -1.83 -2.89
N GLU A 150 2.54 -2.29 -2.31
CA GLU A 150 2.59 -2.86 -0.97
C GLU A 150 2.26 -1.81 0.10
N VAL A 151 2.83 -0.60 0.01
CA VAL A 151 2.50 0.51 0.92
C VAL A 151 1.03 0.89 0.80
N ASN A 152 0.51 1.02 -0.42
CA ASN A 152 -0.91 1.33 -0.63
C ASN A 152 -1.81 0.23 -0.06
N PHE A 153 -1.52 -1.05 -0.29
CA PHE A 153 -2.28 -2.16 0.29
C PHE A 153 -2.30 -2.09 1.84
N ARG A 154 -1.14 -1.93 2.48
CA ARG A 154 -1.05 -1.90 3.95
C ARG A 154 -1.76 -0.69 4.55
N THR A 155 -1.58 0.49 3.96
CA THR A 155 -2.23 1.73 4.41
C THR A 155 -3.75 1.70 4.18
N GLU A 156 -4.20 1.11 3.07
CA GLU A 156 -5.62 0.88 2.79
C GLU A 156 -6.24 -0.10 3.76
N LEU A 157 -5.55 -1.19 4.11
CA LEU A 157 -6.01 -2.15 5.11
C LEU A 157 -6.17 -1.49 6.50
N ILE A 158 -5.20 -0.68 6.94
CA ILE A 158 -5.32 0.11 8.18
C ILE A 158 -6.49 1.09 8.09
N THR A 159 -6.61 1.81 6.97
CA THR A 159 -7.68 2.81 6.81
C THR A 159 -9.06 2.16 6.81
N LEU A 160 -9.20 1.01 6.17
CA LEU A 160 -10.42 0.22 6.18
C LEU A 160 -10.71 -0.27 7.59
N ASP A 161 -9.73 -0.87 8.27
CA ASP A 161 -9.87 -1.40 9.62
C ASP A 161 -10.42 -0.35 10.60
N ARG A 162 -9.86 0.86 10.57
CA ARG A 162 -10.32 2.01 11.37
C ARG A 162 -11.69 2.53 10.95
N ALA A 163 -12.07 2.37 9.68
CA ALA A 163 -13.41 2.74 9.22
C ALA A 163 -14.48 1.73 9.67
N VAL A 164 -14.15 0.43 9.69
CA VAL A 164 -15.09 -0.62 10.13
C VAL A 164 -15.14 -0.73 11.66
N VAL A 165 -14.03 -0.43 12.35
CA VAL A 165 -13.90 -0.44 13.81
C VAL A 165 -13.30 0.90 14.27
N PRO A 166 -14.13 1.95 14.40
CA PRO A 166 -13.67 3.29 14.73
C PRO A 166 -13.12 3.37 16.15
N GLU A 167 -12.17 4.28 16.35
CA GLU A 167 -11.64 4.60 17.67
C GLU A 167 -12.78 5.09 18.60
N PRO A 168 -12.91 4.54 19.81
CA PRO A 168 -13.88 5.00 20.80
C PRO A 168 -13.72 6.50 21.12
N GLN A 169 -14.84 7.22 21.11
CA GLN A 169 -14.87 8.66 21.38
C GLN A 169 -15.25 8.94 22.84
N GLY A 170 -14.87 10.13 23.32
CA GLY A 170 -15.17 10.63 24.67
C GLY A 170 -14.13 10.29 25.74
N ASP A 171 -14.34 10.86 26.93
CA ASP A 171 -13.40 10.86 28.05
C ASP A 171 -13.91 10.10 29.28
N SER A 172 -14.92 9.24 29.11
CA SER A 172 -15.42 8.39 30.19
C SER A 172 -14.42 7.27 30.51
N ASP A 173 -14.44 6.73 31.73
CA ASP A 173 -13.64 5.56 32.10
C ASP A 173 -13.87 4.37 31.14
N ALA A 174 -15.11 4.17 30.68
CA ALA A 174 -15.44 3.17 29.68
C ALA A 174 -14.79 3.46 28.32
N SER A 175 -14.79 4.72 27.88
CA SER A 175 -14.12 5.14 26.64
C SER A 175 -12.61 4.93 26.70
N ILE A 176 -11.99 5.16 27.86
CA ILE A 176 -10.55 4.91 28.09
C ILE A 176 -10.23 3.43 27.95
N VAL A 177 -10.98 2.56 28.63
CA VAL A 177 -10.79 1.09 28.55
C VAL A 177 -10.99 0.57 27.12
N MET A 178 -12.01 1.09 26.41
CA MET A 178 -12.23 0.71 25.02
C MET A 178 -11.09 1.21 24.11
N ARG A 179 -10.50 2.37 24.40
CA ARG A 179 -9.34 2.90 23.64
C ARG A 179 -8.11 2.02 23.84
N ASP A 180 -7.86 1.53 25.05
CA ASP A 180 -6.77 0.57 25.30
C ASP A 180 -6.95 -0.70 24.47
N GLN A 181 -8.15 -1.28 24.43
CA GLN A 181 -8.46 -2.43 23.57
C GLN A 181 -8.31 -2.11 22.07
N TRP A 182 -8.63 -0.87 21.68
CA TRP A 182 -8.41 -0.40 20.31
C TRP A 182 -6.92 -0.24 19.98
N MET A 183 -6.06 0.09 20.95
CA MET A 183 -4.60 0.08 20.75
C MET A 183 -4.05 -1.34 20.57
N ASP A 184 -4.59 -2.34 21.27
CA ASP A 184 -4.22 -3.75 21.04
C ASP A 184 -4.58 -4.19 19.61
N ARG A 185 -5.65 -3.64 19.05
CA ARG A 185 -6.04 -3.87 17.66
C ARG A 185 -5.05 -3.27 16.66
N GLU A 186 -4.48 -2.10 16.93
CA GLU A 186 -3.39 -1.54 16.13
C GLU A 186 -2.14 -2.45 16.17
N GLN A 187 -1.87 -3.13 17.29
CA GLN A 187 -0.80 -4.13 17.32
C GLN A 187 -1.15 -5.36 16.49
N LEU A 188 -2.40 -5.84 16.58
CA LEU A 188 -2.88 -6.97 15.80
C LEU A 188 -2.73 -6.70 14.29
N ILE A 189 -3.15 -5.54 13.79
CA ILE A 189 -3.03 -5.23 12.36
C ILE A 189 -1.57 -5.08 11.92
N ASN A 190 -0.70 -4.53 12.77
CA ASN A 190 0.73 -4.45 12.49
C ASN A 190 1.42 -5.82 12.42
N SER A 191 0.80 -6.88 12.96
CA SER A 191 1.32 -8.26 12.82
C SER A 191 1.12 -8.86 11.42
N CYS A 192 0.35 -8.20 10.54
CA CYS A 192 0.14 -8.61 9.15
C CYS A 192 1.38 -8.41 8.25
N TRP A 193 2.43 -7.74 8.74
CA TRP A 193 3.68 -7.54 8.02
C TRP A 193 4.88 -7.45 8.97
N ILE A 194 6.09 -7.38 8.41
CA ILE A 194 7.30 -7.04 9.16
C ILE A 194 7.56 -5.54 9.09
N GLY A 195 7.95 -4.97 10.23
CA GLY A 195 8.32 -3.57 10.35
C GLY A 195 7.10 -2.64 10.24
N HIS A 196 7.31 -1.45 9.67
CA HIS A 196 6.26 -0.46 9.54
C HIS A 196 5.48 -0.64 8.24
N ALA A 197 4.17 -0.35 8.27
CA ALA A 197 3.27 -0.44 7.12
C ALA A 197 3.77 0.37 5.90
N HIS A 198 4.43 1.50 6.15
CA HIS A 198 4.91 2.43 5.12
C HIS A 198 6.37 2.16 4.66
N ARG A 199 7.02 1.12 5.19
CA ARG A 199 8.40 0.72 4.83
C ARG A 199 8.48 -0.79 4.62
N PRO A 200 7.83 -1.33 3.57
CA PRO A 200 7.94 -2.74 3.26
C PRO A 200 9.39 -3.10 2.91
N LEU A 201 9.80 -4.30 3.32
CA LEU A 201 11.10 -4.85 2.99
C LEU A 201 10.93 -5.84 1.83
N VAL A 202 11.57 -5.56 0.70
CA VAL A 202 11.51 -6.42 -0.50
C VAL A 202 12.00 -7.85 -0.21
N THR A 203 12.99 -7.99 0.67
CA THR A 203 13.57 -9.25 1.15
C THR A 203 12.68 -10.00 2.16
N SER A 204 11.56 -9.42 2.57
CA SER A 204 10.65 -9.97 3.58
C SER A 204 9.21 -9.66 3.19
N PRO A 205 8.72 -10.25 2.08
CA PRO A 205 7.51 -9.78 1.41
C PRO A 205 6.21 -10.13 2.13
N GLY A 206 6.26 -11.03 3.11
CA GLY A 206 5.13 -11.41 3.94
C GLY A 206 3.99 -12.03 3.14
N LEU A 207 2.81 -11.40 3.13
CA LEU A 207 1.65 -11.83 2.32
C LEU A 207 1.93 -11.85 0.82
N SER A 208 2.88 -11.02 0.39
CA SER A 208 3.31 -10.86 -1.01
C SER A 208 4.36 -11.90 -1.44
N SER A 209 4.56 -12.95 -0.64
CA SER A 209 5.37 -14.13 -1.00
C SER A 209 4.60 -15.05 -1.97
N ASP A 210 5.27 -15.59 -2.99
CA ASP A 210 4.68 -16.44 -4.02
C ASP A 210 4.29 -17.83 -3.47
N HIS A 211 5.16 -18.38 -2.63
CA HIS A 211 4.99 -19.74 -2.13
C HIS A 211 4.37 -19.76 -0.72
N PRO A 212 3.41 -20.65 -0.45
CA PRO A 212 2.86 -20.85 0.88
C PRO A 212 3.87 -21.60 1.76
N HIS A 213 4.98 -20.97 2.11
CA HIS A 213 5.89 -21.44 3.15
C HIS A 213 5.39 -20.99 4.52
N GLU A 214 5.90 -21.61 5.60
CA GLU A 214 5.63 -21.21 7.00
C GLU A 214 5.73 -19.69 7.22
N TYR A 215 6.65 -19.05 6.49
CA TYR A 215 6.84 -17.61 6.49
C TYR A 215 5.61 -16.81 6.01
N ARG A 216 4.90 -17.20 4.95
CA ARG A 216 3.69 -16.49 4.47
C ARG A 216 2.49 -16.79 5.38
N LEU A 217 2.41 -18.01 5.91
CA LEU A 217 1.30 -18.50 6.73
C LEU A 217 1.08 -17.67 8.00
N ARG A 218 2.15 -17.22 8.67
CA ARG A 218 2.02 -16.31 9.83
C ARG A 218 1.27 -15.02 9.52
N PHE A 219 1.50 -14.43 8.35
CA PHE A 219 0.84 -13.18 7.96
C PHE A 219 -0.60 -13.42 7.48
N LEU A 220 -0.85 -14.54 6.80
CA LEU A 220 -2.22 -14.97 6.49
C LEU A 220 -3.03 -15.21 7.76
N LYS A 221 -2.44 -15.82 8.79
CA LYS A 221 -3.08 -16.02 10.08
C LYS A 221 -3.39 -14.70 10.78
N ALA A 222 -2.41 -13.79 10.85
CA ALA A 222 -2.61 -12.45 11.40
C ALA A 222 -3.75 -11.71 10.69
N LEU A 223 -3.75 -11.71 9.35
CA LEU A 223 -4.79 -11.09 8.56
C LEU A 223 -6.16 -11.75 8.79
N ALA A 224 -6.22 -13.08 8.86
CA ALA A 224 -7.46 -13.80 9.18
C ALA A 224 -8.04 -13.34 10.51
N THR A 225 -7.19 -13.20 11.55
CA THR A 225 -7.61 -12.70 12.87
C THR A 225 -8.14 -11.26 12.80
N VAL A 226 -7.49 -10.38 12.02
CA VAL A 226 -7.98 -9.02 11.77
C VAL A 226 -9.38 -9.06 11.12
N LEU A 227 -9.54 -9.79 10.02
CA LEU A 227 -10.82 -9.85 9.29
C LEU A 227 -11.93 -10.55 10.11
N GLN A 228 -11.58 -11.53 10.93
CA GLN A 228 -12.47 -12.19 11.88
C GLN A 228 -13.01 -11.26 12.97
N SER A 229 -12.24 -10.24 13.33
CA SER A 229 -12.66 -9.25 14.32
C SER A 229 -13.55 -8.15 13.75
N TRP A 230 -13.66 -8.02 12.42
CA TRP A 230 -14.53 -7.01 11.79
C TRP A 230 -16.01 -7.30 12.05
N PRO A 231 -16.85 -6.28 12.26
CA PRO A 231 -18.28 -6.49 12.47
C PRO A 231 -19.02 -6.92 11.20
N GLY A 232 -20.15 -7.59 11.42
CA GLY A 232 -21.06 -8.07 10.37
C GLY A 232 -20.80 -9.52 9.96
N MET A 233 -21.61 -9.97 9.00
CA MET A 233 -21.59 -11.35 8.50
C MET A 233 -20.27 -11.66 7.77
N LYS A 234 -19.71 -12.83 8.06
CA LYS A 234 -18.46 -13.32 7.49
C LYS A 234 -18.74 -14.54 6.60
N PRO A 235 -17.90 -14.81 5.59
CA PRO A 235 -17.96 -16.08 4.88
C PRO A 235 -17.64 -17.23 5.87
N PRO A 236 -18.25 -18.42 5.71
CA PRO A 236 -18.08 -19.55 6.63
C PRO A 236 -16.62 -19.96 6.85
N GLU A 237 -15.76 -19.78 5.85
CA GLU A 237 -14.31 -20.05 5.94
C GLU A 237 -13.64 -19.13 6.95
N LEU A 238 -14.04 -17.86 7.02
CA LEU A 238 -13.50 -16.90 7.99
C LEU A 238 -14.06 -17.12 9.41
N GLU A 239 -15.19 -17.79 9.59
CA GLU A 239 -15.74 -18.06 10.93
C GLU A 239 -15.02 -19.21 11.65
N LYS A 240 -14.25 -20.02 10.91
CA LYS A 240 -13.51 -21.15 11.45
C LYS A 240 -12.16 -20.70 12.03
N PRO A 241 -11.61 -21.44 13.01
CA PRO A 241 -10.21 -21.29 13.41
C PRO A 241 -9.27 -21.44 12.21
N PHE A 242 -8.09 -20.82 12.29
CA PHE A 242 -7.06 -21.01 11.27
C PHE A 242 -6.71 -22.50 11.12
N PRO A 243 -6.54 -23.03 9.89
CA PRO A 243 -6.28 -24.45 9.66
C PRO A 243 -5.09 -24.99 10.46
N ASP A 244 -5.21 -26.21 10.98
CA ASP A 244 -4.12 -26.89 11.68
C ASP A 244 -3.08 -27.39 10.66
N MET A 245 -1.81 -26.98 10.82
CA MET A 245 -0.70 -27.40 9.96
C MET A 245 -0.50 -28.92 9.93
N ARG A 246 -1.01 -29.65 10.93
CA ARG A 246 -0.94 -31.12 10.99
C ARG A 246 -2.05 -31.82 10.19
N SER A 247 -3.01 -31.06 9.67
CA SER A 247 -4.13 -31.59 8.89
C SER A 247 -3.69 -32.03 7.49
N ILE A 248 -4.15 -33.20 7.04
CA ILE A 248 -3.91 -33.70 5.68
C ILE A 248 -4.55 -32.82 4.58
N VAL A 249 -5.53 -31.99 4.95
CA VAL A 249 -6.20 -31.05 4.03
C VAL A 249 -5.76 -29.59 4.27
N PHE A 250 -4.71 -29.37 5.05
CA PHE A 250 -4.23 -28.03 5.46
C PHE A 250 -4.11 -27.05 4.29
N GLU A 251 -3.41 -27.44 3.21
CA GLU A 251 -3.21 -26.55 2.05
C GLU A 251 -4.51 -26.17 1.34
N ILE A 252 -5.48 -27.10 1.29
CA ILE A 252 -6.78 -26.86 0.67
C ILE A 252 -7.57 -25.87 1.54
N GLU A 253 -7.55 -26.05 2.85
CA GLU A 253 -8.23 -25.17 3.80
C GLU A 253 -7.62 -23.77 3.82
N VAL A 254 -6.29 -23.65 3.82
CA VAL A 254 -5.60 -22.35 3.73
C VAL A 254 -5.94 -21.63 2.43
N ARG A 255 -5.99 -22.35 1.30
CA ARG A 255 -6.37 -21.75 0.01
C ARG A 255 -7.80 -21.22 0.02
N LYS A 256 -8.75 -22.00 0.53
CA LYS A 256 -10.15 -21.58 0.69
C LYS A 256 -10.28 -20.38 1.62
N LEU A 257 -9.55 -20.40 2.73
CA LEU A 257 -9.50 -19.28 3.67
C LEU A 257 -8.95 -18.02 2.99
N GLU A 258 -7.85 -18.12 2.25
CA GLU A 258 -7.28 -16.96 1.54
C GLU A 258 -8.22 -16.41 0.47
N GLU A 259 -8.89 -17.26 -0.31
CA GLU A 259 -9.90 -16.84 -1.28
C GLU A 259 -11.06 -16.10 -0.60
N ALA A 260 -11.55 -16.62 0.53
CA ALA A 260 -12.60 -15.98 1.32
C ALA A 260 -12.14 -14.65 1.94
N MET A 261 -10.91 -14.58 2.47
CA MET A 261 -10.30 -13.36 2.99
C MET A 261 -10.18 -12.29 1.91
N ALA A 262 -9.63 -12.66 0.75
CA ALA A 262 -9.43 -11.77 -0.37
C ALA A 262 -10.76 -11.17 -0.84
N TYR A 263 -11.78 -12.00 -1.05
CA TYR A 263 -13.12 -11.55 -1.44
C TYR A 263 -13.77 -10.66 -0.37
N TYR A 264 -13.67 -11.05 0.90
CA TYR A 264 -14.25 -10.27 2.00
C TYR A 264 -13.60 -8.89 2.12
N TYR A 265 -12.27 -8.82 2.06
CA TYR A 265 -11.51 -7.57 2.09
C TYR A 265 -11.88 -6.66 0.91
N THR A 266 -11.76 -7.15 -0.34
CA THR A 266 -11.98 -6.31 -1.53
C THR A 266 -13.41 -5.81 -1.58
N ARG A 267 -14.38 -6.64 -1.21
CA ARG A 267 -15.79 -6.25 -1.14
C ARG A 267 -16.05 -5.21 -0.05
N LYS A 268 -15.52 -5.41 1.16
CA LYS A 268 -15.64 -4.42 2.25
C LYS A 268 -15.01 -3.10 1.86
N PHE A 269 -13.83 -3.12 1.25
CA PHE A 269 -13.14 -1.93 0.77
C PHE A 269 -13.97 -1.18 -0.27
N LEU A 270 -14.46 -1.88 -1.30
CA LEU A 270 -15.28 -1.29 -2.35
C LEU A 270 -16.54 -0.63 -1.78
N LEU A 271 -17.24 -1.31 -0.87
CA LEU A 271 -18.45 -0.78 -0.24
C LEU A 271 -18.16 0.42 0.67
N THR A 272 -16.96 0.51 1.25
CA THR A 272 -16.59 1.58 2.18
C THR A 272 -16.05 2.82 1.44
N PHE A 273 -15.25 2.63 0.39
CA PHE A 273 -14.50 3.72 -0.26
C PHE A 273 -14.83 3.93 -1.73
N HIS A 274 -15.78 3.18 -2.28
CA HIS A 274 -16.31 3.35 -3.64
C HIS A 274 -15.23 3.30 -4.73
N ARG A 275 -14.21 2.47 -4.55
CA ARG A 275 -13.22 2.15 -5.58
C ARG A 275 -12.64 0.75 -5.37
N PRO A 276 -11.99 0.17 -6.39
CA PRO A 276 -11.23 -1.06 -6.21
C PRO A 276 -10.14 -0.88 -5.14
N ALA A 277 -9.94 -1.93 -4.33
CA ALA A 277 -8.84 -1.98 -3.39
C ALA A 277 -7.51 -2.19 -4.13
N THR A 278 -6.44 -1.64 -3.58
CA THR A 278 -5.10 -2.14 -3.84
C THR A 278 -4.98 -3.53 -3.22
N ILE A 279 -4.37 -4.45 -3.95
CA ILE A 279 -4.21 -5.85 -3.55
C ILE A 279 -2.73 -6.25 -3.47
N PRO A 280 -2.38 -7.31 -2.73
CA PRO A 280 -1.02 -7.84 -2.68
C PRO A 280 -0.50 -8.25 -4.06
N HIS A 281 0.79 -7.98 -4.29
CA HIS A 281 1.52 -8.38 -5.49
C HIS A 281 2.75 -9.19 -5.09
N VAL A 282 3.07 -10.22 -5.86
CA VAL A 282 4.24 -11.08 -5.64
C VAL A 282 5.51 -10.24 -5.69
N SER A 283 6.35 -10.38 -4.67
CA SER A 283 7.63 -9.68 -4.58
C SER A 283 8.59 -10.11 -5.70
N PRO A 284 9.29 -9.16 -6.33
CA PRO A 284 10.27 -9.48 -7.38
C PRO A 284 11.54 -10.16 -6.83
N TYR A 285 11.73 -10.23 -5.51
CA TYR A 285 12.88 -10.91 -4.90
C TYR A 285 12.79 -12.43 -5.00
N GLU A 286 11.58 -13.00 -4.92
CA GLU A 286 11.38 -14.45 -4.88
C GLU A 286 11.43 -15.11 -6.26
N SER A 287 11.27 -14.34 -7.35
CA SER A 287 11.47 -14.86 -8.70
C SER A 287 12.92 -15.26 -9.00
N ILE A 288 13.87 -14.92 -8.13
CA ILE A 288 15.31 -15.17 -8.30
C ILE A 288 15.70 -16.61 -7.88
N PHE A 289 14.90 -17.27 -7.03
CA PHE A 289 15.17 -18.64 -6.60
C PHE A 289 14.52 -19.70 -7.50
N ASN A 290 13.82 -19.27 -8.56
CA ASN A 290 13.09 -20.13 -9.50
C ASN A 290 13.59 -20.01 -10.96
N GLU A 291 14.71 -19.31 -11.20
CA GLU A 291 15.46 -19.29 -12.48
C GLU A 291 16.80 -20.00 -12.30
#